data_AF-A0A0T7EVW2-F1
#
_entry.id   AF-A0A0T7EVW2-F1
#
_cell.length_a   1.000
_cell.length_b   1.000
_cell.length_c   1.000
_cell.angle_alpha   90.00
_cell.angle_beta   90.00
_cell.angle_gamma   90.00
#
_symmetry.space_group_name_H-M   'P 1'
#
loop_
_entity.id
_entity.type
_entity.pdbx_description
1 polymer ?
#
loop_
_entity_poly.entity_id
_entity_poly.type
_entity_poly.pdbx_seq_one_letter_code
_entity_poly.pdbx_strand_id
1 'polypeptide(L)'
;MAVHVGIIDQDPVRLVTPLLDNRTLSTHIVFIGDKSQLDIFDRLSAVLEQRDITSEFFEIPSAVNTSLIKQAIQKLAKDLHERGEDVKLNASCGLRHRLLSVYEVFRTYRWPIFVVEPSSDKLCWLYPDGKEDTQVEDHITIADYLTIFGARGEFHHVDLPPLLDKKLYELGERWASNALELGPGLATLNYLATTCRKEQKLDVELSEKQQGYRELNMLLSDLVEAQIATYENGVLTFADEDARRFSNGEWLETLVHSTVKQIQDTMPTIQDRSLNVQVYRKLGESEVRNELDVATVVNNKLHIIECKTKGMRDDGDDTLYKLESLRDLLGGLQARAMLVSFRPLRHNDITRAEDLGLALIGPDELKDLRTHLTAWFKDAGGSDEI
;
A
#
# COMPACT_ATOMS: atom_id res chain seq x y z
N MET A 1 7.95 -4.45 -33.89
CA MET A 1 8.27 -4.53 -32.45
C MET A 1 7.01 -4.99 -31.73
N ALA A 2 7.11 -5.62 -30.55
CA ALA A 2 5.91 -5.97 -29.78
C ALA A 2 5.42 -4.75 -29.00
N VAL A 3 4.18 -4.31 -29.22
CA VAL A 3 3.65 -3.05 -28.67
C VAL A 3 2.33 -3.31 -27.96
N HIS A 4 2.21 -2.84 -26.72
CA HIS A 4 0.91 -2.75 -26.05
C HIS A 4 0.20 -1.46 -26.43
N VAL A 5 -1.13 -1.48 -26.46
CA VAL A 5 -1.96 -0.27 -26.54
C VAL A 5 -2.95 -0.30 -25.39
N GLY A 6 -3.05 0.79 -24.63
CA GLY A 6 -3.94 0.90 -23.47
C GLY A 6 -4.73 2.21 -23.50
N ILE A 7 -5.86 2.26 -22.79
CA ILE A 7 -6.71 3.45 -22.68
C ILE A 7 -6.62 3.99 -21.25
N ILE A 8 -6.13 5.23 -21.08
CA ILE A 8 -5.98 5.84 -19.76
C ILE A 8 -7.37 6.13 -19.15
N ASP A 9 -7.50 5.84 -17.86
CA ASP A 9 -8.55 6.34 -16.97
C ASP A 9 -7.96 6.82 -15.63
N GLN A 10 -8.77 6.88 -14.57
CA GLN A 10 -8.33 7.33 -13.24
C GLN A 10 -7.64 6.24 -12.41
N ASP A 11 -7.72 4.97 -12.84
CA ASP A 11 -7.08 3.83 -12.18
C ASP A 11 -6.35 2.95 -13.23
N PRO A 12 -5.21 3.45 -13.76
CA PRO A 12 -4.52 2.86 -14.89
C PRO A 12 -3.50 1.76 -14.50
N VAL A 13 -3.49 1.27 -13.25
CA VAL A 13 -2.46 0.33 -12.76
C VAL A 13 -2.35 -0.91 -13.65
N ARG A 14 -3.50 -1.43 -14.10
CA ARG A 14 -3.60 -2.63 -14.96
C ARG A 14 -3.13 -2.41 -16.41
N LEU A 15 -2.75 -1.18 -16.78
CA LEU A 15 -2.01 -0.90 -18.00
C LEU A 15 -0.49 -1.10 -17.82
N VAL A 16 0.00 -0.97 -16.59
CA VAL A 16 1.41 -1.04 -16.21
C VAL A 16 1.81 -2.46 -15.83
N THR A 17 1.06 -3.13 -14.96
CA THR A 17 1.45 -4.43 -14.40
C THR A 17 1.76 -5.51 -15.46
N PRO A 18 1.03 -5.61 -16.60
CA PRO A 18 1.40 -6.58 -17.64
C PRO A 18 2.74 -6.29 -18.31
N LEU A 19 3.21 -5.04 -18.31
CA LEU A 19 4.50 -4.66 -18.87
C LEU A 19 5.65 -4.89 -17.89
N LEU A 20 5.36 -4.98 -16.59
CA LEU A 20 6.34 -5.32 -15.55
C LEU A 20 6.51 -6.84 -15.39
N ASP A 21 5.62 -7.64 -15.99
CA ASP A 21 5.71 -9.09 -16.04
C ASP A 21 6.89 -9.55 -16.91
N ASN A 22 7.80 -10.36 -16.36
CA ASN A 22 9.02 -10.78 -17.08
C ASN A 22 8.73 -11.66 -18.30
N ARG A 23 7.53 -12.23 -18.39
CA ARG A 23 7.10 -13.07 -19.52
C ARG A 23 6.56 -12.21 -20.67
N THR A 24 6.29 -10.93 -20.45
CA THR A 24 5.85 -10.00 -21.49
C THR A 24 7.00 -9.55 -22.37
N LEU A 25 6.88 -9.81 -23.68
CA LEU A 25 7.90 -9.42 -24.67
C LEU A 25 7.87 -7.94 -25.07
N SER A 26 6.75 -7.25 -24.80
CA SER A 26 6.55 -5.86 -25.21
C SER A 26 7.29 -4.89 -24.28
N THR A 27 8.22 -4.11 -24.84
CA THR A 27 8.97 -3.05 -24.13
C THR A 27 8.53 -1.64 -24.57
N HIS A 28 7.34 -1.55 -25.16
CA HIS A 28 6.74 -0.29 -25.60
C HIS A 28 5.22 -0.31 -25.45
N ILE A 29 4.63 0.82 -25.05
CA ILE A 29 3.18 1.00 -24.97
C ILE A 29 2.70 2.35 -25.55
N VAL A 30 1.61 2.29 -26.30
CA VAL A 30 0.83 3.46 -26.71
C VAL A 30 -0.31 3.68 -25.74
N PHE A 31 -0.33 4.83 -25.07
CA PHE A 31 -1.44 5.24 -24.23
C PHE A 31 -2.40 6.14 -25.02
N ILE A 32 -3.65 5.72 -25.10
CA ILE A 32 -4.75 6.49 -25.67
C ILE A 32 -5.41 7.30 -24.54
N GLY A 33 -5.52 8.61 -24.73
CA GLY A 33 -6.21 9.49 -23.79
C GLY A 33 -6.60 10.81 -24.44
N ASP A 34 -7.33 11.65 -23.71
CA ASP A 34 -7.55 13.04 -24.12
C ASP A 34 -6.54 13.98 -23.45
N LYS A 35 -6.47 15.23 -23.92
CA LYS A 35 -5.53 16.24 -23.41
C LYS A 35 -5.52 16.43 -21.89
N SER A 36 -6.64 16.22 -21.20
CA SER A 36 -6.72 16.37 -19.73
C SER A 36 -6.01 15.25 -18.97
N GLN A 37 -5.65 14.16 -19.66
CA GLN A 37 -5.02 12.98 -19.09
C GLN A 37 -3.49 12.96 -19.30
N LEU A 38 -2.91 14.03 -19.85
CA LEU A 38 -1.47 14.12 -20.10
C LEU A 38 -0.65 13.96 -18.81
N ASP A 39 -1.11 14.56 -17.70
CA ASP A 39 -0.45 14.41 -16.40
C ASP A 39 -0.48 12.96 -15.89
N ILE A 40 -1.51 12.17 -16.24
CA ILE A 40 -1.57 10.74 -15.90
C ILE A 40 -0.59 9.97 -16.78
N PHE A 41 -0.53 10.28 -18.07
CA PHE A 41 0.45 9.71 -18.99
C PHE A 41 1.89 9.95 -18.51
N ASP A 42 2.25 11.17 -18.11
CA ASP A 42 3.60 11.49 -17.64
C ASP A 42 4.00 10.65 -16.42
N ARG A 43 3.05 10.43 -15.49
CA ARG A 43 3.26 9.55 -14.33
C ARG A 43 3.44 8.08 -14.72
N LEU A 44 2.65 7.59 -15.66
CA LEU A 44 2.78 6.23 -16.18
C LEU A 44 4.12 6.03 -16.89
N SER A 45 4.52 7.00 -17.73
CA SER A 45 5.82 6.97 -18.42
C SER A 45 6.97 6.96 -17.43
N ALA A 46 6.92 7.80 -16.40
CA ALA A 46 7.97 7.87 -15.38
C ALA A 46 8.19 6.53 -14.64
N VAL A 47 7.12 5.75 -14.41
CA VAL A 47 7.21 4.41 -13.80
C VAL A 47 7.80 3.38 -14.77
N LEU A 48 7.38 3.41 -16.03
CA LEU A 48 7.81 2.47 -17.07
C LEU A 48 9.27 2.72 -17.51
N GLU A 49 9.69 3.98 -17.59
CA GLU A 49 11.06 4.38 -17.96
C GLU A 49 12.11 3.85 -16.99
N GLN A 50 11.76 3.66 -15.72
CA GLN A 50 12.65 3.04 -14.72
C GLN A 50 13.01 1.58 -15.06
N ARG A 51 12.24 0.93 -15.94
CA ARG A 51 12.48 -0.43 -16.44
C ARG A 51 12.82 -0.46 -17.94
N ASP A 52 13.29 0.66 -18.50
CA ASP A 52 13.59 0.78 -19.93
C ASP A 52 12.39 0.47 -20.86
N ILE A 53 11.16 0.60 -20.34
CA ILE A 53 9.94 0.45 -21.13
C ILE A 53 9.55 1.84 -21.64
N THR A 54 9.50 1.97 -22.95
CA THR A 54 9.18 3.26 -23.60
C THR A 54 7.67 3.44 -23.74
N SER A 55 7.21 4.69 -23.80
CA SER A 55 5.79 4.97 -23.98
C SER A 55 5.52 6.13 -24.94
N GLU A 56 4.37 6.11 -25.62
CA GLU A 56 3.89 7.21 -26.46
C GLU A 56 2.43 7.57 -26.11
N PHE A 57 2.08 8.86 -26.18
CA PHE A 57 0.72 9.35 -25.95
C PHE A 57 0.01 9.63 -27.28
N PHE A 58 -1.11 8.96 -27.51
CA PHE A 58 -1.97 9.21 -28.66
C PHE A 58 -3.25 9.93 -28.22
N GLU A 59 -3.32 11.23 -28.55
CA GLU A 59 -4.46 12.07 -28.19
C GLU A 59 -5.70 11.74 -29.05
N ILE A 60 -6.81 11.45 -28.38
CA ILE A 60 -8.15 11.38 -28.98
C ILE A 60 -9.00 12.60 -28.61
N PRO A 61 -10.03 12.93 -29.42
CA PRO A 61 -10.96 13.99 -29.06
C PRO A 61 -11.63 13.73 -27.71
N SER A 62 -11.74 14.76 -26.87
CA SER A 62 -12.42 14.68 -25.57
C SER A 62 -13.94 14.49 -25.68
N ALA A 63 -14.51 14.74 -26.87
CA ALA A 63 -15.93 14.60 -27.14
C ALA A 63 -16.39 13.13 -27.06
N VAL A 64 -17.61 12.91 -26.55
CA VAL A 64 -18.25 11.57 -26.44
C VAL A 64 -18.61 10.97 -27.81
N ASN A 65 -18.38 11.70 -28.91
CA ASN A 65 -18.71 11.23 -30.26
C ASN A 65 -17.80 10.06 -30.68
N THR A 66 -18.33 8.84 -30.53
CA THR A 66 -17.62 7.59 -30.82
C THR A 66 -17.18 7.47 -32.28
N SER A 67 -17.89 8.09 -33.23
CA SER A 67 -17.46 8.10 -34.63
C SER A 67 -16.17 8.88 -34.84
N LEU A 68 -16.00 10.03 -34.16
CA LEU A 68 -14.76 10.80 -34.22
C LEU A 68 -13.61 10.07 -33.51
N ILE A 69 -13.89 9.42 -32.37
CA ILE A 69 -12.91 8.58 -31.68
C ILE A 69 -12.46 7.46 -32.61
N LYS A 70 -13.38 6.69 -33.21
CA LYS A 70 -13.06 5.62 -34.17
C LYS A 70 -12.22 6.13 -35.35
N GLN A 71 -12.52 7.31 -35.90
CA GLN A 71 -11.71 7.90 -36.97
C GLN A 71 -10.28 8.22 -36.52
N ALA A 72 -10.08 8.74 -35.30
CA ALA A 72 -8.75 8.97 -34.74
C ALA A 72 -8.01 7.63 -34.52
N ILE A 73 -8.68 6.65 -33.92
CA ILE A 73 -8.11 5.32 -33.68
C ILE A 73 -7.79 4.58 -34.98
N GLN A 74 -8.58 4.74 -36.03
CA GLN A 74 -8.28 4.18 -37.36
C GLN A 74 -6.95 4.72 -37.93
N LYS A 75 -6.61 6.00 -37.66
CA LYS A 75 -5.32 6.56 -38.04
C LYS A 75 -4.18 5.91 -37.26
N LEU A 76 -4.33 5.78 -35.94
CA LEU A 76 -3.34 5.10 -35.08
C LEU A 76 -3.14 3.64 -35.52
N ALA A 77 -4.22 2.88 -35.69
CA ALA A 77 -4.14 1.49 -36.08
C ALA A 77 -3.50 1.31 -37.48
N LYS A 78 -3.81 2.22 -38.42
CA LYS A 78 -3.17 2.20 -39.73
C LYS A 78 -1.66 2.46 -39.61
N ASP A 79 -1.26 3.46 -38.84
CA ASP A 79 0.15 3.78 -38.60
C ASP A 79 0.93 2.61 -37.96
N LEU A 80 0.40 2.02 -36.88
CA LEU A 80 0.99 0.84 -36.24
C LEU A 80 1.11 -0.36 -37.18
N HIS A 81 0.10 -0.56 -38.04
CA HIS A 81 0.12 -1.63 -39.04
C HIS A 81 1.17 -1.37 -40.13
N GLU A 82 1.29 -0.13 -40.62
CA GLU A 82 2.28 0.27 -41.62
C GLU A 82 3.72 0.21 -41.07
N ARG A 83 3.90 0.47 -39.76
CA ARG A 83 5.16 0.23 -39.02
C ARG A 83 5.50 -1.26 -38.85
N GLY A 84 4.54 -2.17 -39.09
CA GLY A 84 4.72 -3.61 -38.90
C GLY A 84 4.83 -4.02 -37.43
N GLU A 85 4.14 -3.30 -36.53
CA GLU A 85 4.14 -3.61 -35.10
C GLU A 85 3.29 -4.86 -34.79
N ASP A 86 3.76 -5.68 -33.85
CA ASP A 86 3.01 -6.79 -33.25
C ASP A 86 2.20 -6.23 -32.06
N VAL A 87 1.00 -5.75 -32.38
CA VAL A 87 0.16 -4.99 -31.47
C VAL A 87 -0.68 -5.91 -30.59
N LYS A 88 -0.74 -5.61 -29.29
CA LYS A 88 -1.71 -6.20 -28.34
C LYS A 88 -2.50 -5.10 -27.66
N LEU A 89 -3.83 -5.20 -27.70
CA LEU A 89 -4.71 -4.27 -26.98
C LEU A 89 -4.89 -4.74 -25.52
N ASN A 90 -4.43 -3.92 -24.59
CA ASN A 90 -4.80 -4.00 -23.19
C ASN A 90 -6.12 -3.24 -22.97
N ALA A 91 -7.21 -4.00 -22.84
CA ALA A 91 -8.58 -3.51 -22.69
C ALA A 91 -9.00 -3.33 -21.21
N SER A 92 -8.05 -3.34 -20.26
CA SER A 92 -8.34 -3.34 -18.81
C SER A 92 -8.93 -2.05 -18.26
N CYS A 93 -8.61 -0.93 -18.91
CA CYS A 93 -8.91 0.43 -18.46
C CYS A 93 -9.60 1.25 -19.56
N GLY A 94 -10.08 2.43 -19.19
CA GLY A 94 -10.68 3.40 -20.08
C GLY A 94 -12.21 3.46 -19.98
N LEU A 95 -12.76 4.66 -20.19
CA LEU A 95 -14.21 4.83 -20.26
C LEU A 95 -14.79 3.94 -21.36
N ARG A 96 -15.90 3.25 -21.05
CA ARG A 96 -16.50 2.21 -21.93
C ARG A 96 -16.72 2.66 -23.38
N HIS A 97 -17.14 3.90 -23.62
CA HIS A 97 -17.35 4.41 -24.98
C HIS A 97 -16.04 4.56 -25.78
N ARG A 98 -14.91 4.90 -25.10
CA ARG A 98 -13.57 4.92 -25.69
C ARG A 98 -13.08 3.49 -25.91
N LEU A 99 -13.16 2.65 -24.87
CA LEU A 99 -12.75 1.26 -24.89
C LEU A 99 -13.41 0.49 -26.04
N LEU A 100 -14.74 0.56 -26.17
CA LEU A 100 -15.47 -0.16 -27.22
C LEU A 100 -15.18 0.40 -28.63
N SER A 101 -14.85 1.69 -28.75
CA SER A 101 -14.41 2.28 -30.02
C SER A 101 -13.03 1.77 -30.42
N VAL A 102 -12.10 1.66 -29.46
CA VAL A 102 -10.77 1.09 -29.69
C VAL A 102 -10.86 -0.40 -30.01
N TYR A 103 -11.63 -1.15 -29.22
CA TYR A 103 -11.86 -2.57 -29.42
C TYR A 103 -12.37 -2.88 -30.83
N GLU A 104 -13.40 -2.17 -31.30
CA GLU A 104 -13.97 -2.41 -32.63
C GLU A 104 -12.91 -2.24 -33.73
N VAL A 105 -12.12 -1.16 -33.69
CA VAL A 105 -11.06 -0.91 -34.69
C VAL A 105 -9.98 -1.98 -34.60
N PHE A 106 -9.41 -2.23 -33.42
CA PHE A 106 -8.30 -3.18 -33.24
C PHE A 106 -8.70 -4.61 -33.62
N ARG A 107 -9.95 -5.00 -33.37
CA ARG A 107 -10.48 -6.32 -33.73
C ARG A 107 -10.52 -6.55 -35.24
N THR A 108 -10.68 -5.50 -36.06
CA THR A 108 -10.63 -5.61 -37.53
C THR A 108 -9.24 -5.95 -38.06
N TYR A 109 -8.19 -5.50 -37.36
CA TYR A 109 -6.79 -5.85 -37.66
C TYR A 109 -6.39 -7.24 -37.15
N ARG A 110 -7.29 -7.93 -36.44
CA ARG A 110 -7.03 -9.25 -35.82
C ARG A 110 -5.83 -9.22 -34.86
N TRP A 111 -5.63 -8.11 -34.18
CA TRP A 111 -4.64 -8.03 -33.11
C TRP A 111 -5.17 -8.64 -31.82
N PRO A 112 -4.33 -9.35 -31.04
CA PRO A 112 -4.72 -9.89 -29.74
C PRO A 112 -5.26 -8.82 -28.79
N ILE A 113 -6.26 -9.20 -27.99
CA ILE A 113 -6.93 -8.32 -27.03
C ILE A 113 -7.02 -9.07 -25.70
N PHE A 114 -6.63 -8.44 -24.61
CA PHE A 114 -6.74 -9.01 -23.27
C PHE A 114 -7.25 -7.99 -22.26
N VAL A 115 -7.73 -8.48 -21.12
CA VAL A 115 -8.13 -7.70 -19.95
C VAL A 115 -7.46 -8.30 -18.72
N VAL A 116 -6.92 -7.49 -17.83
CA VAL A 116 -6.55 -7.90 -16.48
C VAL A 116 -7.78 -7.72 -15.61
N GLU A 117 -8.34 -8.84 -15.15
CA GLU A 117 -9.50 -8.84 -14.26
C GLU A 117 -9.06 -8.36 -12.87
N PRO A 118 -9.61 -7.25 -12.35
CA PRO A 118 -9.05 -6.57 -11.17
C PRO A 118 -9.11 -7.37 -9.87
N SER A 119 -10.06 -8.30 -9.72
CA SER A 119 -10.20 -9.07 -8.47
C SER A 119 -9.22 -10.24 -8.39
N SER A 120 -9.01 -10.97 -9.47
CA SER A 120 -8.08 -12.11 -9.54
C SER A 120 -6.66 -11.70 -9.91
N ASP A 121 -6.51 -10.59 -10.64
CA ASP A 121 -5.30 -10.15 -11.33
C ASP A 121 -4.84 -11.11 -12.45
N LYS A 122 -5.79 -11.86 -13.01
CA LYS A 122 -5.56 -12.69 -14.20
C LYS A 122 -5.67 -11.87 -15.47
N LEU A 123 -4.67 -12.00 -16.33
CA LEU A 123 -4.72 -11.58 -17.72
C LEU A 123 -5.57 -12.58 -18.51
N CYS A 124 -6.76 -12.13 -18.89
CA CYS A 124 -7.73 -12.89 -19.68
C CYS A 124 -7.69 -12.51 -21.15
N TRP A 125 -7.54 -13.50 -22.03
CA TRP A 125 -7.57 -13.25 -23.48
C TRP A 125 -9.01 -13.14 -23.99
N LEU A 126 -9.37 -11.96 -24.50
CA LEU A 126 -10.63 -11.75 -25.22
C LEU A 126 -10.52 -12.15 -26.69
N TYR A 127 -9.31 -12.08 -27.25
CA TYR A 127 -9.03 -12.48 -28.62
C TYR A 127 -7.53 -12.80 -28.81
N PRO A 128 -7.18 -13.86 -29.57
CA PRO A 128 -8.06 -14.91 -30.07
C PRO A 128 -8.57 -15.84 -28.96
N ASP A 129 -9.73 -16.46 -29.19
CA ASP A 129 -10.26 -17.50 -28.30
C ASP A 129 -9.27 -18.68 -28.20
N GLY A 130 -9.20 -19.29 -27.02
CA GLY A 130 -8.39 -20.49 -26.77
C GLY A 130 -6.92 -20.21 -26.39
N LYS A 131 -6.53 -18.95 -26.20
CA LYS A 131 -5.31 -18.65 -25.44
C LYS A 131 -5.56 -18.89 -23.95
N GLU A 132 -4.55 -19.41 -23.27
CA GLU A 132 -4.61 -19.62 -21.83
C GLU A 132 -4.45 -18.29 -21.10
N ASP A 133 -5.32 -18.07 -20.13
CA ASP A 133 -5.24 -16.95 -19.20
C ASP A 133 -4.08 -17.17 -18.24
N THR A 134 -3.47 -16.08 -17.79
CA THR A 134 -2.27 -16.14 -16.95
C THR A 134 -2.40 -15.16 -15.79
N GLN A 135 -2.05 -15.60 -14.59
CA GLN A 135 -1.85 -14.70 -13.45
C GLN A 135 -0.74 -13.71 -13.77
N VAL A 136 -0.97 -12.40 -13.62
CA VAL A 136 0.08 -11.38 -13.83
C VAL A 136 1.13 -11.48 -12.72
N GLU A 137 2.41 -11.32 -13.05
CA GLU A 137 3.47 -11.34 -12.03
C GLU A 137 3.43 -10.09 -11.13
N ASP A 138 3.85 -10.27 -9.88
CA ASP A 138 3.76 -9.27 -8.81
C ASP A 138 5.04 -8.42 -8.71
N HIS A 139 5.16 -7.37 -9.56
CA HIS A 139 6.40 -6.56 -9.65
C HIS A 139 6.24 -5.06 -9.37
N ILE A 140 5.00 -4.54 -9.36
CA ILE A 140 4.81 -3.12 -9.06
C ILE A 140 5.11 -2.84 -7.58
N THR A 141 5.81 -1.73 -7.31
CA THR A 141 6.21 -1.34 -5.94
C THR A 141 5.25 -0.33 -5.33
N ILE A 142 5.40 -0.07 -4.03
CA ILE A 142 4.68 1.01 -3.33
C ILE A 142 5.02 2.37 -3.96
N ALA A 143 6.30 2.58 -4.33
CA ALA A 143 6.75 3.84 -4.94
C ALA A 143 6.11 4.10 -6.31
N ASP A 144 5.97 3.05 -7.12
CA ASP A 144 5.29 3.12 -8.42
C ASP A 144 3.81 3.46 -8.24
N TYR A 145 3.15 2.77 -7.30
CA TYR A 145 1.75 3.01 -6.94
C TYR A 145 1.51 4.48 -6.58
N LEU A 146 2.28 5.01 -5.63
CA LEU A 146 2.18 6.41 -5.24
C LEU A 146 2.39 7.34 -6.44
N THR A 147 3.39 7.06 -7.29
CA THR A 147 3.67 7.86 -8.49
C THR A 147 2.50 7.88 -9.46
N ILE A 148 1.91 6.72 -9.78
CA ILE A 148 0.74 6.60 -10.67
C ILE A 148 -0.41 7.48 -10.15
N PHE A 149 -0.69 7.42 -8.85
CA PHE A 149 -1.75 8.20 -8.20
C PHE A 149 -1.37 9.65 -7.87
N GLY A 150 -0.22 10.14 -8.36
CA GLY A 150 0.17 11.54 -8.24
C GLY A 150 0.65 11.94 -6.85
N ALA A 151 1.21 10.98 -6.12
CA ALA A 151 1.89 11.16 -4.86
C ALA A 151 3.38 10.79 -4.98
N ARG A 152 4.18 11.22 -4.00
CA ARG A 152 5.57 10.83 -3.85
C ARG A 152 5.78 10.23 -2.47
N GLY A 153 6.44 9.07 -2.41
CA GLY A 153 6.88 8.47 -1.14
C GLY A 153 8.31 8.88 -0.79
N GLU A 154 8.57 9.07 0.50
CA GLU A 154 9.91 8.97 1.09
C GLU A 154 9.93 7.74 1.99
N PHE A 155 10.92 6.88 1.72
CA PHE A 155 11.06 5.58 2.35
C PHE A 155 12.29 5.62 3.27
N HIS A 156 12.08 5.31 4.54
CA HIS A 156 13.16 5.23 5.52
C HIS A 156 13.57 3.78 5.70
N HIS A 157 14.77 3.43 5.30
CA HIS A 157 15.37 2.14 5.64
C HIS A 157 16.05 2.25 7.00
N VAL A 158 15.49 1.55 7.99
CA VAL A 158 16.15 1.37 9.29
C VAL A 158 16.90 0.05 9.26
N ASP A 159 18.21 0.11 9.10
CA ASP A 159 19.09 -1.06 9.20
C ASP A 159 19.32 -1.40 10.69
N LEU A 160 18.36 -2.11 11.28
CA LEU A 160 18.51 -2.64 12.63
C LEU A 160 19.44 -3.85 12.64
N PRO A 161 20.37 -3.96 13.61
CA PRO A 161 21.12 -5.19 13.83
C PRO A 161 20.15 -6.38 13.99
N PRO A 162 20.39 -7.55 13.35
CA PRO A 162 19.44 -8.68 13.38
C PRO A 162 19.03 -9.14 14.79
N LEU A 163 19.94 -9.02 15.76
CA LEU A 163 19.65 -9.33 17.15
C LEU A 163 18.68 -8.33 17.80
N LEU A 164 18.81 -7.04 17.48
CA LEU A 164 17.91 -5.99 17.97
C LEU A 164 16.53 -6.10 17.31
N ASP A 165 16.49 -6.33 15.99
CA ASP A 165 15.25 -6.59 15.23
C ASP A 165 14.44 -7.72 15.88
N LYS A 166 15.12 -8.85 16.17
CA LYS A 166 14.50 -9.98 16.86
C LYS A 166 13.98 -9.63 18.26
N LYS A 167 14.77 -8.90 19.07
CA LYS A 167 14.35 -8.48 20.42
C LYS A 167 13.13 -7.56 20.38
N LEU A 168 13.09 -6.58 19.47
CA LEU A 168 11.96 -5.67 19.32
C LEU A 168 10.70 -6.41 18.85
N TYR A 169 10.86 -7.39 17.96
CA TYR A 169 9.77 -8.28 17.55
C TYR A 169 9.21 -9.09 18.74
N GLU A 170 10.06 -9.79 19.49
CA GLU A 170 9.65 -10.60 20.65
C GLU A 170 8.99 -9.74 21.74
N LEU A 171 9.50 -8.52 21.93
CA LEU A 171 8.94 -7.52 22.83
C LEU A 171 7.54 -7.08 22.38
N GLY A 172 7.39 -6.73 21.11
CA GLY A 172 6.11 -6.35 20.51
C GLY A 172 5.09 -7.49 20.61
N GLU A 173 5.48 -8.72 20.32
CA GLU A 173 4.62 -9.91 20.41
C GLU A 173 4.14 -10.15 21.85
N ARG A 174 5.05 -10.02 22.84
CA ARG A 174 4.71 -10.10 24.27
C ARG A 174 3.69 -9.03 24.64
N TRP A 175 3.87 -7.80 24.18
CA TRP A 175 2.96 -6.70 24.48
C TRP A 175 1.59 -6.84 23.80
N ALA A 176 1.58 -7.26 22.53
CA ALA A 176 0.37 -7.54 21.76
C ALA A 176 -0.44 -8.70 22.37
N SER A 177 0.22 -9.78 22.78
CA SER A 177 -0.43 -10.95 23.38
C SER A 177 -1.06 -10.66 24.75
N ASN A 178 -0.61 -9.60 25.43
CA ASN A 178 -1.09 -9.19 26.75
C ASN A 178 -1.73 -7.78 26.71
N ALA A 179 -2.30 -7.39 25.58
CA ALA A 179 -2.73 -6.02 25.32
C ALA A 179 -3.71 -5.45 26.37
N LEU A 180 -4.69 -6.26 26.79
CA LEU A 180 -5.68 -5.86 27.80
C LEU A 180 -5.05 -5.63 29.18
N GLU A 181 -4.06 -6.45 29.58
CA GLU A 181 -3.36 -6.31 30.85
C GLU A 181 -2.42 -5.10 30.84
N LEU A 182 -1.61 -4.97 29.79
CA LEU A 182 -0.56 -3.94 29.70
C LEU A 182 -1.09 -2.55 29.33
N GLY A 183 -2.38 -2.43 29.03
CA GLY A 183 -3.04 -1.19 28.64
C GLY A 183 -2.68 0.02 29.51
N PRO A 184 -2.90 0.00 30.83
CA PRO A 184 -2.56 1.13 31.71
C PRO A 184 -1.05 1.44 31.76
N GLY A 185 -0.21 0.41 31.73
CA GLY A 185 1.24 0.53 31.72
C GLY A 185 1.73 1.25 30.47
N LEU A 186 1.30 0.81 29.28
CA LEU A 186 1.68 1.38 27.99
C LEU A 186 1.18 2.82 27.81
N ALA A 187 0.04 3.19 28.40
CA ALA A 187 -0.38 4.59 28.45
C ALA A 187 0.59 5.46 29.26
N THR A 188 1.10 4.94 30.38
CA THR A 188 2.07 5.65 31.20
C THR A 188 3.43 5.72 30.52
N LEU A 189 3.87 4.64 29.88
CA LEU A 189 5.11 4.63 29.10
C LEU A 189 5.04 5.62 27.92
N ASN A 190 3.92 5.65 27.20
CA ASN A 190 3.68 6.65 26.14
C ASN A 190 3.78 8.08 26.68
N TYR A 191 3.21 8.35 27.85
CA TYR A 191 3.33 9.66 28.49
C TYR A 191 4.79 10.00 28.80
N LEU A 192 5.54 9.08 29.41
CA LEU A 192 6.97 9.26 29.74
C LEU A 192 7.81 9.53 28.48
N ALA A 193 7.64 8.72 27.43
CA ALA A 193 8.33 8.89 26.16
C ALA A 193 7.94 10.19 25.43
N THR A 194 6.68 10.63 25.57
CA THR A 194 6.22 11.93 25.07
C THR A 194 6.85 13.10 25.83
N THR A 195 7.05 12.97 27.15
CA THR A 195 7.74 13.97 27.98
C THR A 195 9.19 14.14 27.51
N CYS A 196 9.93 13.03 27.36
CA CYS A 196 11.27 13.02 26.76
C CYS A 196 11.32 13.76 25.41
N ARG A 197 10.38 13.46 24.51
CA ARG A 197 10.28 14.12 23.19
C ARG A 197 10.06 15.63 23.31
N LYS A 198 9.16 16.08 24.19
CA LYS A 198 8.86 17.50 24.40
C LYS A 198 10.05 18.25 25.00
N GLU A 199 10.80 17.58 25.87
CA GLU A 199 11.98 18.14 26.53
C GLU A 199 13.28 17.92 25.73
N GLN A 200 13.20 17.26 24.56
CA GLN A 200 14.34 16.96 23.67
C GLN A 200 15.50 16.25 24.40
N LYS A 201 15.14 15.28 25.24
CA LYS A 201 16.07 14.44 26.00
C LYS A 201 15.63 12.98 25.98
N LEU A 202 16.50 12.08 26.43
CA LEU A 202 16.26 10.63 26.44
C LEU A 202 15.97 10.07 27.83
N ASP A 203 16.10 10.86 28.89
CA ASP A 203 15.80 10.46 30.26
C ASP A 203 14.52 11.12 30.81
N VAL A 204 13.87 10.48 31.77
CA VAL A 204 12.74 11.04 32.52
C VAL A 204 12.66 10.42 33.91
N GLU A 205 12.49 11.28 34.91
CA GLU A 205 12.25 10.87 36.29
C GLU A 205 10.77 10.48 36.49
N LEU A 206 10.54 9.31 37.06
CA LEU A 206 9.21 8.83 37.40
C LEU A 206 8.84 9.31 38.81
N SER A 207 7.64 9.84 38.97
CA SER A 207 7.09 10.15 40.30
C SER A 207 6.97 8.90 41.18
N GLU A 208 7.02 9.05 42.51
CA GLU A 208 6.85 7.93 43.46
C GLU A 208 5.62 7.07 43.15
N LYS A 209 4.52 7.71 42.72
CA LYS A 209 3.30 7.02 42.30
C LYS A 209 3.52 6.16 41.05
N GLN A 210 4.20 6.68 40.03
CA GLN A 210 4.51 5.94 38.79
C GLN A 210 5.45 4.77 39.07
N GLN A 211 6.44 4.94 39.95
CA GLN A 211 7.34 3.86 40.36
C GLN A 211 6.59 2.69 41.01
N GLY A 212 5.42 2.94 41.62
CA GLY A 212 4.55 1.92 42.19
C GLY A 212 3.62 1.20 41.19
N TYR A 213 3.59 1.57 39.92
CA TYR A 213 2.68 0.95 38.93
C TYR A 213 3.21 -0.40 38.47
N ARG A 214 2.45 -1.48 38.73
CA ARG A 214 2.85 -2.86 38.42
C ARG A 214 3.10 -3.06 36.93
N GLU A 215 2.12 -2.70 36.10
CA GLU A 215 2.16 -2.92 34.64
C GLU A 215 3.28 -2.08 34.01
N LEU A 216 3.53 -0.87 34.52
CA LEU A 216 4.64 -0.05 34.05
C LEU A 216 5.98 -0.71 34.36
N ASN A 217 6.19 -1.21 35.58
CA ASN A 217 7.44 -1.88 35.95
C ASN A 217 7.75 -3.12 35.11
N MET A 218 6.72 -3.87 34.69
CA MET A 218 6.88 -4.98 33.74
C MET A 218 7.46 -4.46 32.41
N LEU A 219 6.86 -3.41 31.85
CA LEU A 219 7.33 -2.80 30.60
C LEU A 219 8.75 -2.23 30.74
N LEU A 220 9.07 -1.55 31.84
CA LEU A 220 10.42 -1.02 32.09
C LEU A 220 11.45 -2.15 32.15
N SER A 221 11.11 -3.27 32.81
CA SER A 221 11.97 -4.45 32.87
C SER A 221 12.21 -5.03 31.49
N ASP A 222 11.16 -5.09 30.66
CA ASP A 222 11.29 -5.58 29.28
C ASP A 222 12.22 -4.67 28.44
N LEU A 223 12.11 -3.34 28.57
CA LEU A 223 12.98 -2.38 27.86
C LEU A 223 14.46 -2.54 28.27
N VAL A 224 14.70 -2.79 29.57
CA VAL A 224 16.05 -3.02 30.11
C VAL A 224 16.62 -4.35 29.63
N GLU A 225 15.83 -5.42 29.64
CA GLU A 225 16.22 -6.74 29.11
C GLU A 225 16.56 -6.67 27.60
N ALA A 226 15.75 -5.92 26.85
CA ALA A 226 15.98 -5.66 25.43
C ALA A 226 17.21 -4.76 25.17
N GLN A 227 17.77 -4.13 26.20
CA GLN A 227 18.90 -3.18 26.14
C GLN A 227 18.58 -1.92 25.32
N ILE A 228 17.32 -1.49 25.32
CA ILE A 228 16.87 -0.26 24.65
C ILE A 228 16.55 0.86 25.65
N ALA A 229 16.63 0.57 26.95
CA ALA A 229 16.62 1.58 28.00
C ALA A 229 17.38 1.09 29.24
N THR A 230 17.72 2.02 30.13
CA THR A 230 18.13 1.75 31.51
C THR A 230 17.09 2.32 32.46
N TYR A 231 16.90 1.68 33.62
CA TYR A 231 16.01 2.19 34.67
C TYR A 231 16.70 2.07 36.03
N GLU A 232 17.11 3.20 36.59
CA GLU A 232 17.87 3.27 37.84
C GLU A 232 17.41 4.45 38.69
N ASN A 233 17.26 4.22 40.01
CA ASN A 233 16.90 5.26 40.98
C ASN A 233 15.66 6.10 40.58
N GLY A 234 14.66 5.46 39.95
CA GLY A 234 13.44 6.12 39.50
C GLY A 234 13.56 6.88 38.17
N VAL A 235 14.72 6.84 37.51
CA VAL A 235 14.97 7.49 36.22
C VAL A 235 15.00 6.46 35.11
N LEU A 236 14.13 6.62 34.11
CA LEU A 236 14.16 5.87 32.86
C LEU A 236 15.01 6.64 31.84
N THR A 237 15.97 5.97 31.19
CA THR A 237 16.79 6.54 30.12
C THR A 237 16.73 5.65 28.89
N PHE A 238 16.19 6.15 27.78
CA PHE A 238 16.20 5.46 26.49
C PHE A 238 17.61 5.47 25.89
N ALA A 239 17.98 4.40 25.18
CA ALA A 239 19.29 4.28 24.54
C ALA A 239 19.49 5.32 23.42
N ASP A 240 18.42 5.59 22.66
CA ASP A 240 18.39 6.52 21.54
C ASP A 240 16.95 6.98 21.25
N GLU A 241 16.79 7.81 20.21
CA GLU A 241 15.48 8.30 19.76
C GLU A 241 14.57 7.21 19.21
N ASP A 242 15.12 6.12 18.68
CA ASP A 242 14.33 5.02 18.11
C ASP A 242 13.73 4.17 19.23
N ALA A 243 14.49 3.88 20.28
CA ALA A 243 13.99 3.28 21.52
C ALA A 243 12.91 4.14 22.20
N ARG A 244 13.10 5.46 22.21
CA ARG A 244 12.09 6.40 22.73
C ARG A 244 10.83 6.38 21.87
N ARG A 245 10.96 6.41 20.54
CA ARG A 245 9.85 6.34 19.57
C ARG A 245 9.06 5.04 19.68
N PHE A 246 9.75 3.91 19.73
CA PHE A 246 9.20 2.59 20.00
C PHE A 246 8.32 2.61 21.26
N SER A 247 8.87 3.11 22.37
CA SER A 247 8.17 3.25 23.66
C SER A 247 7.04 4.30 23.63
N ASN A 248 7.05 5.19 22.65
CA ASN A 248 6.02 6.20 22.41
C ASN A 248 4.88 5.69 21.52
N GLY A 249 4.87 4.41 21.13
CA GLY A 249 3.76 3.79 20.42
C GLY A 249 4.14 3.14 19.08
N GLU A 250 5.32 3.45 18.53
CA GLU A 250 5.80 2.89 17.26
C GLU A 250 6.14 1.39 17.36
N TRP A 251 6.05 0.80 18.57
CA TRP A 251 6.20 -0.64 18.75
C TRP A 251 5.15 -1.47 18.00
N LEU A 252 3.92 -0.95 17.83
CA LEU A 252 2.84 -1.72 17.19
C LEU A 252 3.03 -1.79 15.68
N GLU A 253 3.32 -0.67 15.01
CA GLU A 253 3.67 -0.62 13.59
C GLU A 253 4.95 -1.43 13.30
N THR A 254 5.95 -1.36 14.19
CA THR A 254 7.17 -2.18 14.10
C THR A 254 6.84 -3.68 14.15
N LEU A 255 5.95 -4.08 15.06
CA LEU A 255 5.46 -5.47 15.15
C LEU A 255 4.70 -5.89 13.90
N VAL A 256 3.76 -5.06 13.42
CA VAL A 256 2.96 -5.35 12.22
C VAL A 256 3.88 -5.51 11.01
N HIS A 257 4.78 -4.57 10.76
CA HIS A 257 5.73 -4.63 9.65
C HIS A 257 6.64 -5.87 9.72
N SER A 258 7.15 -6.20 10.92
CA SER A 258 7.95 -7.41 11.14
C SER A 258 7.14 -8.69 10.91
N THR A 259 5.86 -8.68 11.26
CA THR A 259 4.94 -9.80 11.01
C THR A 259 4.66 -9.95 9.52
N VAL A 260 4.44 -8.85 8.79
CA VAL A 260 4.32 -8.85 7.32
C VAL A 260 5.57 -9.44 6.67
N LYS A 261 6.77 -9.03 7.11
CA LYS A 261 8.06 -9.58 6.64
C LYS A 261 8.11 -11.11 6.78
N GLN A 262 7.67 -11.65 7.91
CA GLN A 262 7.62 -13.11 8.12
C GLN A 262 6.55 -13.83 7.28
N ILE A 263 5.44 -13.17 6.96
CA ILE A 263 4.41 -13.75 6.08
C ILE A 263 4.95 -13.81 4.65
N GLN A 264 5.61 -12.73 4.20
CA GLN A 264 6.23 -12.59 2.88
C GLN A 264 7.19 -13.76 2.57
N ASP A 265 7.94 -14.26 3.55
CA ASP A 265 8.82 -15.43 3.39
C ASP A 265 8.11 -16.68 2.86
N THR A 266 6.79 -16.77 3.04
CA THR A 266 5.94 -17.91 2.62
C THR A 266 4.81 -17.52 1.67
N MET A 267 4.70 -16.24 1.32
CA MET A 267 3.60 -15.69 0.51
C MET A 267 4.19 -14.71 -0.51
N PRO A 268 4.62 -15.21 -1.69
CA PRO A 268 5.31 -14.41 -2.69
C PRO A 268 4.44 -13.31 -3.32
N THR A 269 3.11 -13.42 -3.19
CA THR A 269 2.19 -12.37 -3.63
C THR A 269 2.40 -11.06 -2.86
N ILE A 270 3.03 -11.08 -1.68
CA ILE A 270 3.49 -9.86 -1.00
C ILE A 270 4.81 -9.42 -1.66
N GLN A 271 4.69 -8.55 -2.66
CA GLN A 271 5.82 -8.14 -3.51
C GLN A 271 6.65 -6.99 -2.95
N ASP A 272 6.04 -6.13 -2.12
CA ASP A 272 6.72 -4.97 -1.54
C ASP A 272 6.14 -4.64 -0.17
N ARG A 273 6.97 -4.09 0.72
CA ARG A 273 6.58 -3.64 2.06
C ARG A 273 7.46 -2.50 2.55
N SER A 274 6.88 -1.58 3.30
CA SER A 274 7.62 -0.52 3.98
C SER A 274 6.95 -0.11 5.28
N LEU A 275 7.77 0.42 6.19
CA LEU A 275 7.37 1.02 7.47
C LEU A 275 7.45 2.55 7.36
N ASN A 276 6.50 3.27 7.96
CA ASN A 276 6.45 4.72 8.13
C ASN A 276 6.74 5.52 6.84
N VAL A 277 6.03 5.17 5.77
CA VAL A 277 6.17 5.84 4.46
C VAL A 277 5.62 7.25 4.53
N GLN A 278 6.46 8.24 4.28
CA GLN A 278 6.03 9.64 4.21
C GLN A 278 5.51 9.94 2.81
N VAL A 279 4.25 10.35 2.69
CA VAL A 279 3.56 10.55 1.41
C VAL A 279 3.27 12.03 1.20
N TYR A 280 3.69 12.55 0.05
CA TYR A 280 3.57 13.95 -0.33
C TYR A 280 2.71 14.08 -1.59
N ARG A 281 1.76 15.01 -1.57
CA ARG A 281 0.92 15.36 -2.72
C ARG A 281 0.86 16.86 -2.90
N LYS A 282 1.17 17.32 -4.12
CA LYS A 282 1.08 18.74 -4.47
C LYS A 282 -0.34 19.09 -4.90
N LEU A 283 -0.88 20.17 -4.32
CA LEU A 283 -2.12 20.81 -4.74
C LEU A 283 -1.82 22.29 -5.00
N GLY A 284 -1.54 22.63 -6.26
CA GLY A 284 -1.08 23.96 -6.63
C GLY A 284 0.25 24.29 -5.94
N GLU A 285 0.27 25.36 -5.15
CA GLU A 285 1.45 25.79 -4.37
C GLU A 285 1.54 25.11 -2.99
N SER A 286 0.51 24.38 -2.57
CA SER A 286 0.48 23.71 -1.27
C SER A 286 0.88 22.24 -1.38
N GLU A 287 1.40 21.69 -0.30
CA GLU A 287 1.74 20.27 -0.17
C GLU A 287 0.98 19.66 0.99
N VAL A 288 0.30 18.54 0.74
CA VAL A 288 -0.34 17.73 1.76
C VAL A 288 0.59 16.55 2.06
N ARG A 289 0.94 16.42 3.34
CA ARG A 289 1.77 15.33 3.85
C ARG A 289 0.92 14.35 4.65
N ASN A 290 1.10 13.07 4.38
CA ASN A 290 0.56 11.96 5.16
C ASN A 290 1.67 10.97 5.50
N GLU A 291 1.37 10.05 6.39
CA GLU A 291 2.22 8.94 6.78
C GLU A 291 1.40 7.66 6.66
N LEU A 292 2.02 6.60 6.15
CA LEU A 292 1.46 5.25 6.13
C LEU A 292 2.30 4.40 7.08
N ASP A 293 1.72 3.98 8.21
CA ASP A 293 2.45 3.25 9.25
C ASP A 293 3.05 1.95 8.66
N VAL A 294 2.22 1.12 8.00
CA VAL A 294 2.72 0.02 7.18
C VAL A 294 2.03 0.03 5.82
N ALA A 295 2.82 0.01 4.75
CA ALA A 295 2.33 -0.11 3.39
C ALA A 295 2.89 -1.37 2.75
N THR A 296 2.08 -2.06 1.96
CA THR A 296 2.46 -3.25 1.20
C THR A 296 1.79 -3.25 -0.17
N VAL A 297 2.36 -3.94 -1.14
CA VAL A 297 1.64 -4.32 -2.36
C VAL A 297 1.48 -5.83 -2.33
N VAL A 298 0.26 -6.31 -2.55
CA VAL A 298 -0.08 -7.73 -2.56
C VAL A 298 -0.95 -8.06 -3.75
N ASN A 299 -0.54 -9.01 -4.59
CA ASN A 299 -1.21 -9.35 -5.86
C ASN A 299 -1.47 -8.11 -6.72
N ASN A 300 -0.42 -7.29 -6.89
CA ASN A 300 -0.48 -5.99 -7.57
C ASN A 300 -1.51 -5.00 -7.00
N LYS A 301 -1.87 -5.08 -5.71
CA LYS A 301 -2.82 -4.18 -5.03
C LYS A 301 -2.23 -3.54 -3.79
N LEU A 302 -2.35 -2.21 -3.68
CA LEU A 302 -1.89 -1.48 -2.50
C LEU A 302 -2.71 -1.86 -1.24
N HIS A 303 -2.01 -2.22 -0.17
CA HIS A 303 -2.57 -2.52 1.14
C HIS A 303 -1.96 -1.58 2.18
N ILE A 304 -2.79 -0.77 2.83
CA ILE A 304 -2.39 0.20 3.86
C ILE A 304 -2.83 -0.30 5.23
N ILE A 305 -1.95 -0.27 6.23
CA ILE A 305 -2.27 -0.65 7.59
C ILE A 305 -1.94 0.53 8.51
N GLU A 306 -2.96 1.06 9.19
CA GLU A 306 -2.83 2.06 10.25
C GLU A 306 -2.77 1.36 11.61
N CYS A 307 -1.87 1.79 12.48
CA CYS A 307 -1.64 1.25 13.81
C CYS A 307 -2.03 2.28 14.89
N LYS A 308 -2.92 1.91 15.80
CA LYS A 308 -3.35 2.77 16.92
C LYS A 308 -3.04 2.16 18.28
N THR A 309 -2.18 2.83 19.03
CA THR A 309 -1.88 2.49 20.44
C THR A 309 -2.76 3.24 21.45
N LYS A 310 -3.41 4.32 21.01
CA LYS A 310 -4.35 5.14 21.79
C LYS A 310 -5.80 4.80 21.42
N GLY A 311 -6.71 5.02 22.37
CA GLY A 311 -8.13 4.77 22.14
C GLY A 311 -8.79 5.91 21.38
N MET A 312 -9.71 5.57 20.49
CA MET A 312 -10.39 6.48 19.56
C MET A 312 -11.63 7.18 20.15
N ARG A 313 -11.52 7.71 21.38
CA ARG A 313 -12.70 8.19 22.12
C ARG A 313 -13.39 9.38 21.46
N ASP A 314 -12.62 10.30 20.87
CA ASP A 314 -13.13 11.56 20.31
C ASP A 314 -12.87 11.71 18.79
N ASP A 315 -12.06 10.83 18.19
CA ASP A 315 -11.51 10.95 16.82
C ASP A 315 -11.59 9.65 15.99
N GLY A 316 -12.39 8.67 16.42
CA GLY A 316 -12.52 7.37 15.73
C GLY A 316 -13.09 7.47 14.33
N ASP A 317 -14.15 8.25 14.15
CA ASP A 317 -14.75 8.48 12.83
C ASP A 317 -13.73 9.13 11.88
N ASP A 318 -13.04 10.18 12.34
CA ASP A 318 -12.02 10.88 11.55
C ASP A 318 -10.87 9.95 11.15
N THR A 319 -10.45 9.04 12.05
CA THR A 319 -9.42 8.05 11.76
C THR A 319 -9.84 7.11 10.63
N LEU A 320 -11.06 6.57 10.69
CA LEU A 320 -11.56 5.63 9.68
C LEU A 320 -11.80 6.31 8.33
N TYR A 321 -12.42 7.51 8.31
CA TYR A 321 -12.61 8.26 7.07
C TYR A 321 -11.29 8.70 6.44
N LYS A 322 -10.31 9.10 7.26
CA LYS A 322 -8.96 9.43 6.76
C LYS A 322 -8.32 8.21 6.12
N LEU A 323 -8.41 7.03 6.75
CA LEU A 323 -7.82 5.80 6.23
C LEU A 323 -8.47 5.36 4.91
N GLU A 324 -9.80 5.41 4.83
CA GLU A 324 -10.54 5.16 3.59
C GLU A 324 -10.14 6.13 2.49
N SER A 325 -10.08 7.43 2.80
CA SER A 325 -9.69 8.46 1.85
C SER A 325 -8.26 8.23 1.33
N LEU A 326 -7.32 7.83 2.20
CA LEU A 326 -5.96 7.50 1.79
C LEU A 326 -5.92 6.25 0.89
N ARG A 327 -6.68 5.20 1.20
CA ARG A 327 -6.82 4.00 0.37
C ARG A 327 -7.21 4.37 -1.07
N ASP A 328 -8.31 5.12 -1.21
CA ASP A 328 -8.87 5.45 -2.51
C ASP A 328 -7.96 6.42 -3.28
N LEU A 329 -7.38 7.40 -2.60
CA LEU A 329 -6.54 8.42 -3.23
C LEU A 329 -5.15 7.93 -3.63
N LEU A 330 -4.61 6.91 -2.97
CA LEU A 330 -3.23 6.45 -3.18
C LEU A 330 -3.13 5.13 -3.94
N GLY A 331 -4.19 4.33 -3.98
CA GLY A 331 -4.15 3.03 -4.65
C GLY A 331 -5.39 2.67 -5.46
N GLY A 332 -6.34 3.61 -5.61
CA GLY A 332 -7.49 3.44 -6.48
C GLY A 332 -8.50 2.41 -5.98
N LEU A 333 -9.24 1.82 -6.91
CA LEU A 333 -10.40 0.97 -6.63
C LEU A 333 -10.04 -0.41 -6.08
N GLN A 334 -8.81 -0.87 -6.29
CA GLN A 334 -8.35 -2.19 -5.85
C GLN A 334 -7.57 -2.13 -4.53
N ALA A 335 -7.25 -0.94 -4.03
CA ALA A 335 -6.54 -0.79 -2.78
C ALA A 335 -7.38 -1.26 -1.59
N ARG A 336 -6.71 -1.75 -0.56
CA ARG A 336 -7.32 -2.24 0.67
C ARG A 336 -6.67 -1.55 1.86
N ALA A 337 -7.43 -1.40 2.95
CA ALA A 337 -6.90 -0.81 4.16
C ALA A 337 -7.38 -1.54 5.42
N MET A 338 -6.53 -1.51 6.43
CA MET A 338 -6.75 -2.14 7.73
C MET A 338 -6.39 -1.19 8.86
N LEU A 339 -7.16 -1.21 9.94
CA LEU A 339 -6.78 -0.60 11.22
C LEU A 339 -6.43 -1.70 12.24
N VAL A 340 -5.21 -1.65 12.75
CA VAL A 340 -4.75 -2.48 13.87
C VAL A 340 -4.79 -1.63 15.14
N SER A 341 -5.65 -1.99 16.08
CA SER A 341 -5.87 -1.22 17.31
C SER A 341 -5.48 -2.01 18.55
N PHE A 342 -4.59 -1.41 19.34
CA PHE A 342 -4.22 -1.90 20.66
C PHE A 342 -5.32 -1.69 21.71
N ARG A 343 -6.23 -0.73 21.49
CA ARG A 343 -7.32 -0.44 22.41
C ARG A 343 -8.63 -1.05 21.90
N PRO A 344 -9.55 -1.40 22.81
CA PRO A 344 -10.88 -1.84 22.42
C PRO A 344 -11.55 -0.82 21.50
N LEU A 345 -12.13 -1.33 20.41
CA LEU A 345 -12.90 -0.56 19.44
C LEU A 345 -14.35 -0.45 19.93
N ARG A 346 -14.99 0.71 19.75
CA ARG A 346 -16.41 0.85 20.07
C ARG A 346 -17.23 0.17 18.99
N HIS A 347 -18.43 -0.29 19.34
CA HIS A 347 -19.33 -0.91 18.36
C HIS A 347 -19.58 -0.02 17.13
N ASN A 348 -19.76 1.29 17.33
CA ASN A 348 -19.92 2.24 16.24
C ASN A 348 -18.72 2.28 15.29
N ASP A 349 -17.49 2.22 15.82
CA ASP A 349 -16.27 2.23 15.01
C ASP A 349 -16.15 0.92 14.20
N ILE A 350 -16.56 -0.21 14.80
CA ILE A 350 -16.59 -1.52 14.12
C ILE A 350 -17.60 -1.52 12.96
N THR A 351 -18.84 -1.10 13.22
CA THR A 351 -19.87 -0.98 12.18
C THR A 351 -19.48 0.00 11.09
N ARG A 352 -18.80 1.10 11.46
CA ARG A 352 -18.27 2.07 10.49
C ARG A 352 -17.19 1.46 9.62
N ALA A 353 -16.23 0.76 10.21
CA ALA A 353 -15.16 0.11 9.44
C ALA A 353 -15.74 -0.91 8.45
N GLU A 354 -16.76 -1.68 8.85
CA GLU A 354 -17.48 -2.59 7.96
C GLU A 354 -18.16 -1.86 6.80
N ASP A 355 -18.87 -0.75 7.08
CA ASP A 355 -19.53 0.11 6.07
C ASP A 355 -18.53 0.68 5.03
N LEU A 356 -17.33 1.06 5.48
CA LEU A 356 -16.26 1.59 4.63
C LEU A 356 -15.39 0.51 3.97
N GLY A 357 -15.63 -0.77 4.27
CA GLY A 357 -14.81 -1.89 3.78
C GLY A 357 -13.37 -1.87 4.32
N LEU A 358 -13.17 -1.40 5.54
CA LEU A 358 -11.88 -1.40 6.25
C LEU A 358 -11.78 -2.64 7.14
N ALA A 359 -10.67 -3.37 7.03
CA ALA A 359 -10.41 -4.49 7.92
C ALA A 359 -9.99 -4.00 9.32
N LEU A 360 -10.26 -4.80 10.36
CA LEU A 360 -9.93 -4.47 11.74
C LEU A 360 -9.17 -5.63 12.39
N ILE A 361 -8.20 -5.30 13.24
CA ILE A 361 -7.63 -6.22 14.23
C ILE A 361 -7.67 -5.51 15.58
N GLY A 362 -8.50 -6.00 16.50
CA GLY A 362 -8.63 -5.47 17.85
C GLY A 362 -7.69 -6.12 18.86
N PRO A 363 -7.71 -5.67 20.13
CA PRO A 363 -6.83 -6.18 21.18
C PRO A 363 -7.00 -7.68 21.47
N ASP A 364 -8.20 -8.23 21.27
CA ASP A 364 -8.49 -9.65 21.48
C ASP A 364 -7.85 -10.55 20.41
N GLU A 365 -7.62 -9.98 19.22
CA GLU A 365 -7.08 -10.64 18.03
C GLU A 365 -5.57 -10.41 17.87
N LEU A 366 -4.98 -9.45 18.62
CA LEU A 366 -3.56 -9.10 18.53
C LEU A 366 -2.61 -10.26 18.87
N LYS A 367 -3.02 -11.18 19.76
CA LYS A 367 -2.27 -12.42 20.04
C LYS A 367 -2.16 -13.34 18.81
N ASP A 368 -3.10 -13.23 17.88
CA ASP A 368 -3.21 -14.01 16.65
C ASP A 368 -2.90 -13.13 15.41
N LEU A 369 -2.20 -11.99 15.58
CA LEU A 369 -1.94 -10.97 14.55
C LEU A 369 -1.47 -11.58 13.22
N ARG A 370 -0.51 -12.52 13.27
CA ARG A 370 0.02 -13.18 12.07
C ARG A 370 -1.07 -13.92 11.30
N THR A 371 -1.97 -14.62 11.99
CA THR A 371 -3.06 -15.38 11.37
C THR A 371 -4.03 -14.46 10.67
N HIS A 372 -4.45 -13.37 11.34
CA HIS A 372 -5.38 -12.39 10.77
C HIS A 372 -4.79 -11.64 9.57
N LEU A 373 -3.53 -11.19 9.66
CA LEU A 373 -2.83 -10.58 8.53
C LEU A 373 -2.68 -11.55 7.36
N THR A 374 -2.31 -12.80 7.63
CA THR A 374 -2.17 -13.83 6.58
C THR A 374 -3.51 -14.07 5.85
N ALA A 375 -4.62 -14.15 6.59
CA ALA A 375 -5.94 -14.30 6.00
C ALA A 375 -6.30 -13.11 5.11
N TRP A 376 -6.09 -11.88 5.61
CA TRP A 376 -6.37 -10.66 4.85
C TRP A 376 -5.56 -10.57 3.55
N PHE A 377 -4.27 -10.94 3.57
CA PHE A 377 -3.44 -10.97 2.38
C PHE A 377 -3.83 -12.08 1.39
N LYS A 378 -4.27 -13.25 1.87
CA LYS A 378 -4.81 -14.30 0.98
C LYS A 378 -6.03 -13.85 0.20
N ASP A 379 -6.91 -13.08 0.84
CA ASP A 379 -8.10 -12.52 0.20
C ASP A 379 -7.76 -11.54 -0.95
N ALA A 380 -6.49 -11.11 -1.08
CA ALA A 380 -6.05 -10.32 -2.23
C ALA A 380 -5.97 -11.15 -3.52
N GLY A 381 -5.98 -12.48 -3.45
CA GLY A 381 -5.82 -13.39 -4.58
C GLY A 381 -4.36 -13.56 -5.02
N GLY A 382 -4.15 -13.94 -6.28
CA GLY A 382 -2.81 -14.06 -6.90
C GLY A 382 -2.14 -15.42 -6.74
N SER A 383 -2.58 -16.24 -5.78
CA SER A 383 -2.28 -17.66 -5.77
C SER A 383 -3.24 -18.38 -6.73
N ASP A 384 -2.71 -19.13 -7.70
CA ASP A 384 -3.51 -20.13 -8.39
C ASP A 384 -4.07 -21.08 -7.31
N GLU A 385 -5.38 -21.06 -7.11
CA GLU A 385 -6.06 -22.16 -6.44
C GLU A 385 -5.66 -23.43 -7.21
N ILE A 386 -4.81 -24.25 -6.60
CA ILE A 386 -4.43 -25.57 -7.11
C ILE A 386 -5.67 -26.47 -7.15
#